data_AF-A0A6I3T518-F1
#
_entry.id   AF-A0A6I3T518-F1
#
_cell.length_a   1.000
_cell.length_b   1.000
_cell.length_c   1.000
_cell.angle_alpha   90.00
_cell.angle_beta   90.00
_cell.angle_gamma   90.00
#
_symmetry.space_group_name_H-M   'P 1'
#
loop_
_entity.id
_entity.type
_entity.pdbx_description
1 polymer ?
#
loop_
_entity_poly.entity_id
_entity_poly.type
_entity_poly.pdbx_seq_one_letter_code
_entity_poly.pdbx_strand_id
1 'polypeptide(L)'
;SNIIDRLARPVDWIDGRALARLDPAADATIADAVRAEITALPTYGYRRAGALVNRTRSLMGLRPVNHKRMYRVMKAQGLLLPKS
;
A
#
# COMPACT_ATOMS: atom_id res chain seq x y z
N SER A 1 -29.37 -7.43 1.45
CA SER A 1 -28.65 -7.43 0.16
C SER A 1 -27.72 -6.24 0.09
N ASN A 2 -26.52 -6.36 -0.52
CA ASN A 2 -25.50 -5.30 -0.62
C ASN A 2 -26.05 -3.96 -1.18
N ILE A 3 -27.12 -4.02 -1.97
CA ILE A 3 -27.85 -2.83 -2.48
C ILE A 3 -28.55 -2.07 -1.34
N ILE A 4 -29.24 -2.75 -0.43
CA ILE A 4 -29.92 -2.14 0.73
C ILE A 4 -28.88 -1.47 1.65
N ASP A 5 -27.75 -2.15 1.91
CA ASP A 5 -26.68 -1.63 2.77
C ASP A 5 -25.95 -0.41 2.18
N ARG A 6 -25.91 -0.28 0.84
CA ARG A 6 -25.38 0.91 0.17
C ARG A 6 -26.34 2.09 0.22
N LEU A 7 -27.64 1.84 0.07
CA LEU A 7 -28.67 2.86 0.12
C LEU A 7 -28.87 3.42 1.54
N ALA A 8 -28.57 2.62 2.56
CA ALA A 8 -28.62 3.05 3.96
C ALA A 8 -27.39 3.89 4.40
N ARG A 9 -26.44 4.19 3.50
CA ARG A 9 -25.25 4.95 3.87
C ARG A 9 -25.56 6.43 4.03
N PRO A 10 -24.98 7.09 5.05
CA PRO A 10 -25.01 8.53 5.18
C PRO A 10 -24.47 9.24 3.92
N VAL A 11 -24.94 10.46 3.66
CA VAL A 11 -24.46 11.26 2.50
C VAL A 11 -22.97 11.62 2.62
N ASP A 12 -22.47 11.72 3.85
CA ASP A 12 -21.07 11.93 4.21
C ASP A 12 -20.28 10.62 4.34
N TRP A 13 -20.85 9.48 3.95
CA TRP A 13 -20.13 8.21 3.96
C TRP A 13 -18.94 8.26 3.02
N ILE A 14 -17.74 8.23 3.59
CA ILE A 14 -16.50 8.15 2.83
C ILE A 14 -16.08 6.69 2.72
N ASP A 15 -15.85 6.22 1.50
CA ASP A 15 -15.24 4.91 1.29
C ASP A 15 -13.86 4.87 1.96
N GLY A 16 -13.64 3.95 2.90
CA GLY A 16 -12.34 3.79 3.55
C GLY A 16 -11.18 3.56 2.56
N ARG A 17 -11.47 3.09 1.34
CA ARG A 17 -10.48 3.01 0.25
C ARG A 17 -10.12 4.37 -0.34
N ALA A 18 -11.08 5.31 -0.38
CA ALA A 18 -10.88 6.70 -0.75
C ALA A 18 -10.14 7.45 0.36
N LEU A 19 -10.54 7.27 1.63
CA LEU A 19 -9.83 7.86 2.76
C LEU A 19 -8.37 7.38 2.85
N ALA A 20 -8.10 6.09 2.57
CA ALA A 20 -6.75 5.57 2.50
C ALA A 20 -5.91 6.14 1.33
N ARG A 21 -6.51 6.78 0.31
CA ARG A 21 -5.79 7.55 -0.71
C ARG A 21 -5.47 8.98 -0.26
N LEU A 22 -6.10 9.48 0.81
CA LEU A 22 -5.87 10.82 1.36
C LEU A 22 -4.64 10.93 2.27
N ASP A 23 -3.84 9.87 2.40
CA ASP A 23 -2.60 9.90 3.19
C ASP A 23 -1.32 9.83 2.31
N PRO A 24 -1.05 10.84 1.45
CA PRO A 24 0.16 10.89 0.63
C PRO A 24 1.46 10.85 1.45
N ALA A 25 1.46 11.44 2.64
CA ALA A 25 2.65 11.51 3.48
C ALA A 25 3.07 10.11 3.95
N ALA A 26 2.15 9.32 4.51
CA ALA A 26 2.48 7.95 4.90
C ALA A 26 2.76 7.07 3.69
N ASP A 27 2.06 7.27 2.57
CA ASP A 27 2.33 6.52 1.34
C ASP A 27 3.74 6.82 0.78
N ALA A 28 4.23 8.06 0.90
CA ALA A 28 5.61 8.41 0.57
C ALA A 28 6.63 7.66 1.45
N THR A 29 6.40 7.55 2.76
CA THR A 29 7.28 6.77 3.65
C THR A 29 7.35 5.29 3.26
N ILE A 30 6.24 4.71 2.81
CA ILE A 30 6.21 3.33 2.30
C ILE A 30 7.00 3.25 1.00
N ALA A 31 6.83 4.20 0.09
CA ALA A 31 7.54 4.23 -1.18
C ALA A 31 9.07 4.33 -1.00
N ASP A 32 9.52 5.12 -0.03
CA ASP A 32 10.95 5.29 0.25
C ASP A 32 11.55 4.04 0.90
N ALA A 33 10.82 3.41 1.83
CA ALA A 33 11.20 2.10 2.36
C ALA A 33 11.29 1.05 1.24
N VAL A 34 10.32 1.04 0.32
CA VAL A 34 10.37 0.14 -0.85
C VAL A 34 11.57 0.45 -1.74
N ARG A 35 11.88 1.72 -2.01
CA ARG A 35 13.04 2.12 -2.82
C ARG A 35 14.35 1.64 -2.22
N ALA A 36 14.54 1.80 -0.91
CA ALA A 36 15.73 1.35 -0.19
C ALA A 36 15.93 -0.18 -0.29
N GLU A 37 14.85 -0.96 -0.27
CA GLU A 37 14.91 -2.42 -0.37
C GLU A 37 15.08 -2.91 -1.83
N ILE A 38 14.46 -2.23 -2.81
CA ILE A 38 14.52 -2.62 -4.23
C ILE A 38 15.85 -2.24 -4.89
N THR A 39 16.57 -1.21 -4.43
CA THR A 39 17.90 -0.86 -4.97
C THR A 39 18.89 -2.03 -4.92
N ALA A 40 18.75 -2.94 -3.96
CA ALA A 40 19.55 -4.15 -3.89
C ALA A 40 19.01 -5.32 -4.75
N LEU A 41 17.73 -5.29 -5.14
CA LEU A 41 16.99 -6.43 -5.70
C LEU A 41 15.97 -5.98 -6.78
N PRO A 42 16.42 -5.54 -7.97
CA PRO A 42 15.56 -4.94 -9.00
C PRO A 42 14.55 -5.90 -9.64
N THR A 43 14.64 -7.21 -9.35
CA THR A 43 13.70 -8.25 -9.85
C THR A 43 12.54 -8.52 -8.88
N TYR A 44 12.43 -7.75 -7.80
CA TYR A 44 11.44 -7.97 -6.75
C TYR A 44 10.15 -7.23 -7.05
N GLY A 45 9.08 -8.00 -7.27
CA GLY A 45 7.72 -7.47 -7.37
C GLY A 45 7.17 -7.05 -6.00
N TYR A 46 6.01 -6.37 -6.01
CA TYR A 46 5.46 -5.71 -4.82
C TYR A 46 5.23 -6.62 -3.61
N ARG A 47 4.94 -7.91 -3.80
CA ARG A 47 4.78 -8.85 -2.69
C ARG A 47 6.10 -9.13 -1.98
N ARG A 48 7.19 -9.30 -2.74
CA ARG A 48 8.52 -9.58 -2.18
C ARG A 48 9.11 -8.31 -1.55
N ALA A 49 9.07 -7.18 -2.26
CA ALA A 49 9.46 -5.89 -1.70
C ALA A 49 8.67 -5.54 -0.43
N GLY A 50 7.35 -5.77 -0.44
CA GLY A 50 6.52 -5.53 0.73
C GLY A 50 6.80 -6.45 1.91
N ALA A 51 7.27 -7.68 1.67
CA ALA A 51 7.69 -8.58 2.75
C ALA A 51 8.98 -8.08 3.43
N LEU A 52 9.94 -7.55 2.66
CA LEU A 52 11.16 -6.94 3.20
C LEU A 52 10.83 -5.71 4.04
N VAL A 53 10.03 -4.79 3.49
CA VAL A 53 9.57 -3.61 4.23
C VAL A 53 8.84 -3.99 5.52
N ASN A 54 7.96 -4.99 5.47
CA ASN A 54 7.27 -5.46 6.68
C ASN A 54 8.21 -6.12 7.69
N ARG A 55 9.23 -6.85 7.24
CA ARG A 55 10.27 -7.39 8.13
C ARG A 55 10.99 -6.27 8.87
N THR A 56 11.45 -5.25 8.15
CA THR A 56 12.11 -4.07 8.73
C THR A 56 11.19 -3.34 9.71
N ARG A 57 9.92 -3.15 9.35
CA ARG A 57 8.90 -2.54 10.23
C ARG A 57 8.65 -3.36 11.50
N SER A 58 8.56 -4.68 11.39
CA SER A 58 8.37 -5.57 12.54
C SER A 58 9.56 -5.50 13.51
N LEU A 59 10.79 -5.40 12.99
CA LEU A 59 11.98 -5.19 13.83
C LEU A 59 11.94 -3.85 14.58
N MET A 60 11.30 -2.83 13.99
CA MET A 60 11.07 -1.53 14.62
C MET A 60 9.80 -1.48 15.50
N GLY A 61 9.10 -2.61 15.70
CA GLY A 61 7.84 -2.66 16.47
C GLY A 61 6.65 -2.01 15.77
N LEU A 62 6.76 -1.68 14.47
CA LEU A 62 5.72 -1.04 13.69
C LEU A 62 4.75 -2.08 13.10
N ARG A 63 3.48 -1.66 12.93
CA ARG A 63 2.48 -2.50 12.27
C ARG A 63 2.83 -2.79 10.80
N PRO A 64 2.62 -4.03 10.33
CA PRO A 64 2.86 -4.38 8.93
C PRO A 64 1.88 -3.67 8.01
N VAL A 65 2.35 -3.31 6.82
CA VAL A 65 1.56 -2.73 5.75
C VAL A 65 0.81 -3.83 5.00
N ASN A 66 -0.49 -3.64 4.80
CA ASN A 66 -1.31 -4.55 4.00
C ASN A 66 -0.79 -4.60 2.54
N HIS A 67 -0.68 -5.80 1.98
CA HIS A 67 -0.21 -6.01 0.60
C HIS A 67 -1.01 -5.23 -0.46
N LYS A 68 -2.29 -4.95 -0.23
CA LYS A 68 -3.11 -4.10 -1.13
C LYS A 68 -2.69 -2.64 -1.08
N ARG A 69 -2.29 -2.12 0.10
CA ARG A 69 -1.74 -0.76 0.23
C ARG A 69 -0.38 -0.69 -0.45
N MET A 70 0.49 -1.68 -0.20
CA MET A 70 1.79 -1.79 -0.88
C MET A 70 1.66 -1.74 -2.40
N TYR A 71 0.75 -2.53 -2.99
CA TYR A 71 0.47 -2.49 -4.42
C TYR A 71 0.04 -1.09 -4.89
N ARG A 72 -0.90 -0.44 -4.19
CA ARG A 72 -1.40 0.89 -4.57
C ARG A 72 -0.29 1.94 -4.53
N VAL A 73 0.52 1.95 -3.48
CA VAL A 73 1.66 2.87 -3.33
C VAL A 73 2.67 2.65 -4.44
N MET A 74 3.13 1.41 -4.64
CA MET A 74 4.10 1.08 -5.68
C MET A 74 3.56 1.40 -7.08
N LYS A 75 2.26 1.18 -7.33
CA LYS A 75 1.61 1.56 -8.59
C LYS A 75 1.63 3.07 -8.81
N ALA A 76 1.24 3.85 -7.80
CA ALA A 76 1.21 5.31 -7.87
C ALA A 76 2.61 5.91 -8.09
N GLN A 77 3.66 5.21 -7.63
CA GLN A 77 5.05 5.65 -7.72
C GLN A 77 5.82 5.05 -8.91
N GLY A 78 5.16 4.27 -9.79
CA GLY A 78 5.82 3.65 -10.94
C GLY A 78 6.84 2.56 -10.59
N LEU A 79 6.76 1.96 -9.40
CA LEU A 79 7.73 0.98 -8.87
C LEU A 79 7.34 -0.48 -9.17
N LEU A 80 6.30 -0.72 -9.97
CA LEU A 80 5.88 -2.07 -10.32
C LEU A 80 6.74 -2.63 -11.46
N LEU A 81 7.06 -3.92 -11.36
CA LEU A 81 7.69 -4.62 -12.48
C LEU A 81 6.78 -4.61 -13.71
N PRO A 82 7.35 -4.45 -14.92
CA PRO A 82 6.60 -4.59 -16.16
C PRO A 82 5.99 -5.99 -16.23
N LYS A 83 4.78 -6.07 -16.79
CA LYS A 83 4.20 -7.37 -17.14
C LYS A 83 5.00 -7.93 -18.31
N SER A 84 5.46 -9.17 -18.14
CA SER A 84 5.98 -10.01 -19.22
C SER A 84 4.89 -10.39 -20.21
#